data_AF-A0A1G9A830-F1
#
_entry.id   AF-A0A1G9A830-F1
#
_cell.length_a   1.000
_cell.length_b   1.000
_cell.length_c   1.000
_cell.angle_alpha   90.00
_cell.angle_beta   90.00
_cell.angle_gamma   90.00
#
_symmetry.space_group_name_H-M   'P 1'
#
loop_
_entity.id
_entity.type
_entity.pdbx_description
1 polymer ?
#
loop_
_entity_poly.entity_id
_entity_poly.type
_entity_poly.pdbx_seq_one_letter_code
_entity_poly.pdbx_strand_id
1 'polypeptide(L)'
;MGGSPKDGHMHDGPSHEEALRRRLRDAAAAHQPDRARMLARVERGMAAATDPSARSAARRERRGAAPWLRVVGATAAVASAVALGGYGVASAVRDAEPGPRTVATSPDARPDRTTPAPSPSGHPSASSTRRPGEQPATGGTSPTERDSAPPAGGTRSSESAGSAGDGPRTVPAAELLWADGAVDADDNAFWSQSTVTVKAREPLTALTVEMRLSAAGHPADTGNWRSLPAEDFDVTVRPQDDGGLLYRWTLKPGRTVPAGEHVFAAQYGHDAGERNARGDACSVRAGTQDRQAEWAGDFA
;
A
#
# COMPACT_ATOMS: atom_id res chain seq x y z
N MET A 1 -16.17 -77.89 -14.81
CA MET A 1 -17.33 -76.99 -14.58
C MET A 1 -16.82 -75.87 -13.69
N GLY A 2 -16.46 -74.71 -14.23
CA GLY A 2 -17.41 -73.67 -14.68
C GLY A 2 -17.78 -72.85 -13.43
N GLY A 3 -17.56 -71.54 -13.31
CA GLY A 3 -17.20 -70.48 -14.22
C GLY A 3 -17.51 -69.16 -13.50
N SER A 4 -16.81 -68.12 -13.93
CA SER A 4 -17.14 -66.70 -13.77
C SER A 4 -16.50 -65.90 -12.63
N PRO A 5 -15.78 -64.83 -12.98
CA PRO A 5 -15.29 -63.79 -12.09
C PRO A 5 -16.42 -62.80 -11.77
N LYS A 6 -16.35 -62.13 -10.61
CA LYS A 6 -17.16 -60.94 -10.35
C LYS A 6 -16.36 -59.70 -10.73
N ASP A 7 -16.54 -59.29 -11.98
CA ASP A 7 -16.15 -57.98 -12.46
C ASP A 7 -16.94 -56.88 -11.74
N GLY A 8 -16.21 -55.83 -11.36
CA GLY A 8 -16.57 -54.43 -11.58
C GLY A 8 -17.85 -53.92 -10.95
N HIS A 9 -17.76 -53.42 -9.71
CA HIS A 9 -18.59 -52.28 -9.31
C HIS A 9 -17.79 -50.99 -9.54
N MET A 10 -17.81 -50.53 -10.80
CA MET A 10 -17.54 -49.14 -11.14
C MET A 10 -18.67 -48.28 -10.55
N HIS A 11 -18.35 -47.44 -9.57
CA HIS A 11 -19.10 -46.21 -9.27
C HIS A 11 -18.17 -45.21 -8.56
N ASP A 12 -17.07 -44.82 -9.22
CA ASP A 12 -16.44 -43.53 -8.93
C ASP A 12 -17.13 -42.49 -9.82
N GLY A 13 -18.29 -42.02 -9.35
CA GLY A 13 -18.84 -40.77 -9.85
C GLY A 13 -17.87 -39.63 -9.51
N PRO A 14 -17.78 -38.57 -10.33
CA PRO A 14 -16.91 -37.44 -10.01
C PRO A 14 -17.22 -36.95 -8.59
N SER A 15 -16.18 -36.77 -7.78
CA SER A 15 -16.33 -36.29 -6.42
C SER A 15 -17.17 -35.01 -6.41
N HIS A 16 -17.94 -34.79 -5.35
CA HIS A 16 -18.83 -33.62 -5.25
C HIS A 16 -18.11 -32.30 -5.57
N GLU A 17 -16.83 -32.22 -5.22
CA GLU A 17 -15.94 -31.11 -5.53
C GLU A 17 -15.65 -30.95 -7.03
N GLU A 18 -15.43 -32.05 -7.76
CA GLU A 18 -15.23 -32.01 -9.21
C GLU A 18 -16.50 -31.58 -9.94
N ALA A 19 -17.67 -32.01 -9.47
CA ALA A 19 -18.96 -31.56 -9.97
C ALA A 19 -19.18 -30.05 -9.71
N LEU A 20 -18.77 -29.54 -8.55
CA LEU A 20 -18.81 -28.12 -8.21
C LEU A 20 -17.85 -27.30 -9.10
N ARG A 21 -16.61 -27.74 -9.25
CA ARG A 21 -15.60 -27.09 -10.12
C ARG A 21 -16.08 -27.03 -11.57
N ARG A 22 -16.73 -28.09 -12.06
CA ARG A 22 -17.32 -28.11 -13.40
C ARG A 22 -18.44 -27.08 -13.53
N ARG A 23 -19.38 -27.04 -12.58
CA ARG A 23 -20.47 -26.04 -12.58
C ARG A 23 -19.95 -24.60 -12.53
N LEU A 24 -18.90 -24.33 -11.75
CA LEU A 24 -18.28 -23.01 -11.69
C LEU A 24 -17.60 -22.64 -13.02
N ARG A 25 -16.91 -23.59 -13.67
CA ARG A 25 -16.33 -23.38 -15.00
C ARG A 25 -17.40 -23.11 -16.05
N ASP A 26 -18.49 -23.86 -16.03
CA ASP A 26 -19.60 -23.67 -16.97
C ASP A 26 -20.30 -22.31 -16.75
N ALA A 27 -20.52 -21.93 -15.49
CA ALA A 27 -21.08 -20.63 -15.14
C ALA A 27 -20.16 -19.46 -15.55
N ALA A 28 -18.85 -19.62 -15.36
CA ALA A 28 -17.86 -18.62 -15.79
C ALA A 28 -17.79 -18.51 -17.33
N ALA A 29 -17.90 -19.63 -18.06
CA ALA A 29 -17.91 -19.64 -19.52
C ALA A 29 -19.20 -19.02 -20.10
N ALA A 30 -20.33 -19.18 -19.41
CA ALA A 30 -21.60 -18.56 -19.79
C ALA A 30 -21.69 -17.06 -19.44
N HIS A 31 -20.81 -16.55 -18.57
CA HIS A 31 -20.84 -15.16 -18.16
C HIS A 31 -20.29 -14.25 -19.27
N GLN A 32 -21.19 -13.50 -19.91
CA GLN A 32 -20.83 -12.50 -20.91
C GLN A 32 -20.94 -11.09 -20.31
N PRO A 33 -19.83 -10.44 -19.96
CA PRO A 33 -19.86 -9.11 -19.36
C PRO A 33 -20.35 -8.07 -20.38
N ASP A 34 -21.20 -7.15 -19.92
CA ASP A 34 -21.74 -6.06 -20.74
C ASP A 34 -20.61 -5.07 -21.10
N ARG A 35 -20.00 -5.30 -22.26
CA ARG A 35 -18.90 -4.47 -22.78
C ARG A 35 -19.33 -3.04 -23.03
N ALA A 36 -20.58 -2.80 -23.43
CA ALA A 36 -21.07 -1.45 -23.67
C ALA A 36 -21.12 -0.65 -22.37
N ARG A 37 -21.60 -1.27 -21.28
CA ARG A 37 -21.61 -0.64 -19.96
C ARG A 37 -20.20 -0.43 -19.40
N MET A 38 -19.29 -1.38 -19.60
CA MET A 38 -17.89 -1.24 -19.17
C MET A 38 -17.20 -0.08 -19.90
N LEU A 39 -17.32 0.00 -21.23
CA LEU A 39 -16.75 1.08 -22.04
C LEU A 39 -17.35 2.44 -21.66
N ALA A 40 -18.67 2.52 -21.51
CA ALA A 40 -19.35 3.76 -21.09
C ALA A 40 -18.91 4.22 -19.68
N ARG A 41 -18.46 3.31 -18.80
CA ARG A 41 -17.86 3.69 -17.52
C ARG A 41 -16.44 4.22 -17.69
N VAL A 42 -15.64 3.58 -18.53
CA VAL A 42 -14.26 4.00 -18.82
C VAL A 42 -14.23 5.36 -19.52
N GLU A 43 -15.06 5.57 -20.54
CA GLU A 43 -15.19 6.85 -21.26
C GLU A 43 -15.59 7.99 -20.32
N ARG A 44 -16.53 7.75 -19.39
CA ARG A 44 -16.89 8.74 -18.35
C ARG A 44 -15.73 9.04 -17.40
N GLY A 45 -14.94 8.04 -17.04
CA GLY A 45 -13.74 8.22 -16.22
C GLY A 45 -12.66 9.03 -16.94
N MET A 46 -12.42 8.75 -18.22
CA MET A 46 -11.45 9.48 -19.05
C MET A 46 -11.91 10.92 -19.30
N ALA A 47 -13.18 11.14 -19.63
CA ALA A 47 -13.74 12.50 -19.81
C ALA A 47 -13.60 13.36 -18.53
N ALA A 48 -13.79 12.77 -17.35
CA ALA A 48 -13.58 13.46 -16.08
C ALA A 48 -12.10 13.77 -15.78
N ALA A 49 -11.16 12.98 -16.32
CA ALA A 49 -9.72 13.22 -16.18
C ALA A 49 -9.22 14.32 -17.13
N THR A 50 -9.72 14.31 -18.38
CA THR A 50 -9.31 15.21 -19.48
C THR A 50 -9.86 16.64 -19.34
N ASP A 51 -10.90 16.86 -18.52
CA ASP A 51 -11.44 18.19 -18.27
C ASP A 51 -11.12 18.70 -16.83
N PRO A 52 -10.03 19.48 -16.65
CA PRO A 52 -9.73 20.15 -15.39
C PRO A 52 -10.84 21.12 -14.95
N SER A 53 -11.63 21.64 -15.90
CA SER A 53 -12.71 22.60 -15.64
C SER A 53 -14.00 21.91 -15.15
N ALA A 54 -14.30 20.69 -15.62
CA ALA A 54 -15.38 19.86 -15.07
C ALA A 54 -15.07 19.37 -13.64
N ARG A 55 -13.80 19.03 -13.35
CA ARG A 55 -13.34 18.76 -11.96
C ARG A 55 -13.46 19.98 -11.07
N SER A 56 -13.25 21.17 -11.63
CA SER A 56 -13.39 22.45 -10.92
C SER A 56 -14.86 22.85 -10.71
N ALA A 57 -15.74 22.58 -11.67
CA ALA A 57 -17.17 22.86 -11.60
C ALA A 57 -17.88 21.89 -10.66
N ALA A 58 -17.60 20.59 -10.75
CA ALA A 58 -18.13 19.59 -9.81
C ALA A 58 -17.60 19.80 -8.37
N ARG A 59 -16.39 20.36 -8.21
CA ARG A 59 -15.85 20.77 -6.90
C ARG A 59 -16.41 22.12 -6.41
N ARG A 60 -16.82 23.03 -7.31
CA ARG A 60 -17.48 24.30 -6.95
C ARG A 60 -18.96 24.11 -6.62
N GLU A 61 -19.66 23.23 -7.32
CA GLU A 61 -21.04 22.84 -6.98
C GLU A 61 -21.12 22.07 -5.66
N ARG A 62 -20.06 21.34 -5.29
CA ARG A 62 -19.89 20.71 -3.96
C ARG A 62 -19.30 21.64 -2.89
N ARG A 63 -19.25 22.95 -3.14
CA ARG A 63 -18.85 24.00 -2.17
C ARG A 63 -19.98 24.98 -1.84
N GLY A 64 -21.21 24.67 -2.23
CA GLY A 64 -22.43 25.34 -1.75
C GLY A 64 -23.15 24.47 -0.72
N ALA A 65 -23.24 24.98 0.51
CA ALA A 65 -23.94 24.44 1.69
C ALA A 65 -23.21 23.34 2.49
N ALA A 66 -22.83 23.72 3.71
CA ALA A 66 -22.20 22.89 4.73
C ALA A 66 -23.03 21.63 5.06
N PRO A 67 -22.48 20.41 4.88
CA PRO A 67 -23.22 19.16 5.10
C PRO A 67 -23.37 18.76 6.58
N TRP A 68 -22.80 19.53 7.52
CA TRP A 68 -22.87 19.25 8.96
C TRP A 68 -24.24 19.59 9.60
N LEU A 69 -25.10 20.39 8.94
CA LEU A 69 -26.40 20.81 9.50
C LEU A 69 -27.56 19.84 9.24
N ARG A 70 -27.33 18.65 8.68
CA ARG A 70 -28.39 17.64 8.45
C ARG A 70 -28.39 16.45 9.42
N VAL A 71 -27.57 16.47 10.47
CA VAL A 71 -27.56 15.41 11.50
C VAL A 71 -28.46 15.74 12.72
N VAL A 72 -29.11 16.91 12.76
CA VAL A 72 -30.03 17.28 13.88
C VAL A 72 -31.52 17.24 13.48
N GLY A 73 -31.86 17.00 12.22
CA GLY A 73 -33.24 17.13 11.71
C GLY A 73 -34.08 15.85 11.58
N ALA A 74 -33.55 14.67 11.91
CA ALA A 74 -34.22 13.39 11.59
C ALA A 74 -34.21 12.35 12.73
N THR A 75 -34.36 12.79 13.98
CA THR A 75 -34.61 11.91 15.16
C THR A 75 -35.94 12.20 15.87
N ALA A 76 -36.81 13.04 15.29
CA ALA A 76 -38.12 13.36 15.84
C ALA A 76 -39.26 12.95 14.88
N ALA A 77 -39.35 11.68 14.49
CA ALA A 77 -40.53 11.14 13.79
C ALA A 77 -40.70 9.60 13.80
N VAL A 78 -39.87 8.80 14.49
CA VAL A 78 -40.03 7.33 14.58
C VAL A 78 -40.02 6.85 16.03
N ALA A 79 -40.60 7.65 16.94
CA ALA A 79 -40.80 7.28 18.34
C ALA A 79 -42.29 7.03 18.68
N SER A 80 -43.18 6.95 17.69
CA SER A 80 -44.64 6.98 17.94
C SER A 80 -45.44 5.79 17.41
N ALA A 81 -44.80 4.70 16.94
CA ALA A 81 -45.53 3.59 16.30
C ALA A 81 -45.07 2.17 16.72
N VAL A 82 -44.67 1.96 17.99
CA VAL A 82 -44.49 0.61 18.58
C VAL A 82 -45.34 0.42 19.85
N ALA A 83 -46.33 1.28 20.08
CA ALA A 83 -47.08 1.29 21.33
C ALA A 83 -48.44 0.56 21.30
N LEU A 84 -48.95 0.08 20.15
CA LEU A 84 -50.27 -0.54 20.11
C LEU A 84 -50.40 -1.61 19.00
N GLY A 85 -50.28 -2.88 19.38
CA GLY A 85 -50.68 -4.03 18.56
C GLY A 85 -49.59 -5.10 18.51
N GLY A 86 -49.75 -6.30 19.02
CA GLY A 86 -50.94 -6.95 19.54
C GLY A 86 -50.51 -8.34 19.97
N TYR A 87 -50.80 -8.65 21.22
CA TYR A 87 -50.65 -9.93 21.88
C TYR A 87 -51.73 -10.89 21.33
N GLY A 88 -51.36 -12.11 20.89
CA GLY A 88 -52.32 -13.22 20.78
C GLY A 88 -52.08 -14.29 19.71
N VAL A 89 -51.60 -15.47 20.16
CA VAL A 89 -51.93 -16.86 19.72
C VAL A 89 -51.46 -17.25 18.29
N ALA A 90 -50.76 -18.36 18.01
CA ALA A 90 -50.93 -19.72 18.52
C ALA A 90 -49.62 -20.54 18.48
N SER A 91 -49.48 -21.37 19.51
CA SER A 91 -48.72 -22.62 19.52
C SER A 91 -49.18 -23.57 18.41
N ALA A 92 -48.27 -24.00 17.54
CA ALA A 92 -48.14 -25.38 17.05
C ALA A 92 -47.07 -25.42 15.95
N VAL A 93 -45.92 -25.97 16.32
CA VAL A 93 -44.98 -26.81 15.56
C VAL A 93 -43.64 -26.62 16.24
N ARG A 94 -43.49 -27.36 17.35
CA ARG A 94 -42.20 -27.95 17.67
C ARG A 94 -42.02 -29.08 16.68
N ASP A 95 -40.95 -29.03 15.90
CA ASP A 95 -39.95 -30.10 15.81
C ASP A 95 -39.10 -29.88 14.55
N ALA A 96 -37.90 -29.33 14.76
CA ALA A 96 -36.66 -29.66 14.05
C ALA A 96 -35.60 -28.61 14.41
N GLU A 97 -34.69 -28.95 15.31
CA GLU A 97 -33.37 -28.31 15.43
C GLU A 97 -32.54 -28.57 14.16
N PRO A 98 -31.82 -27.55 13.66
CA PRO A 98 -30.49 -27.80 13.12
C PRO A 98 -29.46 -26.84 13.73
N GLY A 99 -28.52 -27.39 14.50
CA GLY A 99 -27.40 -26.66 15.09
C GLY A 99 -26.48 -25.96 14.07
N PRO A 100 -25.64 -25.02 14.53
CA PRO A 100 -24.79 -24.21 13.66
C PRO A 100 -23.67 -25.04 13.03
N ARG A 101 -23.69 -25.19 11.71
CA ARG A 101 -22.57 -25.70 10.91
C ARG A 101 -21.60 -24.56 10.62
N THR A 102 -20.46 -24.57 11.29
CA THR A 102 -19.28 -23.76 10.97
C THR A 102 -18.65 -24.28 9.68
N VAL A 103 -18.56 -23.44 8.64
CA VAL A 103 -17.85 -23.76 7.39
C VAL A 103 -16.50 -23.05 7.46
N ALA A 104 -15.43 -23.83 7.59
CA ALA A 104 -14.07 -23.35 7.40
C ALA A 104 -13.78 -23.31 5.90
N THR A 105 -13.48 -22.14 5.34
CA THR A 105 -12.96 -22.00 3.98
C THR A 105 -11.44 -21.81 4.05
N SER A 106 -10.67 -22.86 3.74
CA SER A 106 -9.25 -22.72 3.38
C SER A 106 -9.16 -22.13 1.97
N PRO A 107 -8.34 -21.08 1.72
CA PRO A 107 -7.99 -20.70 0.37
C PRO A 107 -6.75 -21.49 -0.06
N ASP A 108 -6.94 -22.44 -0.99
CA ASP A 108 -5.83 -23.10 -1.67
C ASP A 108 -5.84 -22.80 -3.19
N ALA A 109 -4.62 -22.57 -3.68
CA ALA A 109 -4.11 -22.53 -5.05
C ALA A 109 -4.79 -21.66 -6.14
N ARG A 110 -4.10 -20.56 -6.48
CA ARG A 110 -4.20 -19.78 -7.73
C ARG A 110 -3.60 -20.57 -8.90
N PRO A 111 -4.23 -20.63 -10.10
CA PRO A 111 -3.53 -21.05 -11.30
C PRO A 111 -2.89 -19.86 -12.02
N ASP A 112 -1.68 -20.11 -12.49
CA ASP A 112 -0.88 -19.24 -13.35
C ASP A 112 -1.61 -18.82 -14.63
N ARG A 113 -1.40 -17.57 -15.04
CA ARG A 113 -1.83 -17.08 -16.35
C ARG A 113 -0.67 -16.36 -17.02
N THR A 114 0.01 -17.08 -17.90
CA THR A 114 0.99 -16.58 -18.86
C THR A 114 0.27 -16.06 -20.10
N THR A 115 0.46 -14.80 -20.50
CA THR A 115 0.28 -14.36 -21.91
C THR A 115 1.02 -13.02 -22.15
N PRO A 116 1.56 -12.76 -23.36
CA PRO A 116 2.72 -11.90 -23.59
C PRO A 116 2.41 -10.42 -23.88
N ALA A 117 3.46 -9.59 -23.71
CA ALA A 117 3.52 -8.16 -24.01
C ALA A 117 3.58 -7.84 -25.53
N PRO A 118 3.12 -6.63 -25.92
CA PRO A 118 3.59 -5.99 -27.15
C PRO A 118 4.29 -4.64 -26.87
N SER A 119 5.44 -4.44 -27.51
CA SER A 119 6.04 -3.15 -27.90
C SER A 119 5.99 -3.05 -29.45
N PRO A 120 6.19 -1.91 -30.16
CA PRO A 120 6.90 -0.68 -29.75
C PRO A 120 6.38 0.68 -30.34
N SER A 121 7.11 1.76 -30.01
CA SER A 121 7.43 2.95 -30.84
C SER A 121 6.56 4.23 -30.81
N GLY A 122 7.21 5.37 -30.54
CA GLY A 122 6.87 6.67 -31.14
C GLY A 122 7.08 7.93 -30.28
N HIS A 123 8.28 8.51 -30.31
CA HIS A 123 8.53 9.91 -29.89
C HIS A 123 8.00 10.90 -30.95
N PRO A 124 7.79 12.19 -30.59
CA PRO A 124 8.76 13.19 -31.05
C PRO A 124 9.11 14.31 -30.06
N SER A 125 10.24 14.95 -30.40
CA SER A 125 11.02 16.01 -29.75
C SER A 125 10.41 17.42 -29.70
N ALA A 126 10.89 18.22 -28.74
CA ALA A 126 11.25 19.65 -28.90
C ALA A 126 12.30 19.97 -27.78
N SER A 127 13.56 20.35 -28.00
CA SER A 127 14.21 21.43 -28.78
C SER A 127 13.91 22.85 -28.27
N SER A 128 14.85 23.44 -27.50
CA SER A 128 15.15 24.89 -27.36
C SER A 128 16.38 25.04 -26.45
N THR A 129 17.60 25.06 -26.97
CA THR A 129 18.38 26.23 -27.45
C THR A 129 18.79 27.23 -26.36
N ARG A 130 20.11 27.23 -26.15
CA ARG A 130 21.02 28.09 -25.37
C ARG A 130 20.98 29.58 -25.77
N ARG A 131 21.23 30.48 -24.81
CA ARG A 131 22.06 31.69 -25.04
C ARG A 131 22.73 32.21 -23.76
N PRO A 132 24.02 32.61 -23.81
CA PRO A 132 24.79 33.16 -22.68
C PRO A 132 25.05 34.68 -22.78
N GLY A 133 25.57 35.26 -21.69
CA GLY A 133 26.18 36.60 -21.59
C GLY A 133 25.55 37.43 -20.47
N GLU A 134 26.21 38.30 -19.72
CA GLU A 134 27.62 38.69 -19.58
C GLU A 134 27.65 39.60 -18.33
N GLN A 135 28.69 39.49 -17.50
CA GLN A 135 28.96 40.40 -16.37
C GLN A 135 29.63 41.67 -16.91
N PRO A 136 29.50 42.85 -16.27
CA PRO A 136 30.62 43.33 -15.46
C PRO A 136 30.24 44.16 -14.21
N ALA A 137 31.27 44.39 -13.40
CA ALA A 137 31.32 44.83 -12.00
C ALA A 137 31.24 46.35 -11.73
N THR A 138 31.24 46.68 -10.43
CA THR A 138 31.69 47.89 -9.66
C THR A 138 30.62 48.26 -8.63
N GLY A 139 30.85 48.60 -7.36
CA GLY A 139 32.03 48.86 -6.53
C GLY A 139 31.55 49.67 -5.29
N GLY A 140 32.16 49.47 -4.11
CA GLY A 140 32.02 50.32 -2.90
C GLY A 140 30.77 50.03 -2.04
N THR A 141 30.76 50.07 -0.70
CA THR A 141 31.71 50.48 0.35
C THR A 141 31.12 49.96 1.69
N SER A 142 31.96 49.48 2.61
CA SER A 142 31.58 49.18 4.01
C SER A 142 31.22 50.43 4.81
N PRO A 143 30.49 50.26 5.93
CA PRO A 143 31.14 50.53 7.22
C PRO A 143 30.79 49.54 8.36
N THR A 144 31.69 49.55 9.34
CA THR A 144 31.85 48.73 10.55
C THR A 144 30.99 49.20 11.73
N GLU A 145 30.32 48.29 12.45
CA GLU A 145 30.00 48.37 13.91
C GLU A 145 29.86 46.93 14.45
N ARG A 146 30.81 46.38 15.22
CA ARG A 146 31.13 46.52 16.67
C ARG A 146 30.21 45.72 17.62
N ASP A 147 30.86 44.78 18.31
CA ASP A 147 30.53 44.12 19.59
C ASP A 147 29.20 43.38 19.77
N SER A 148 29.29 42.04 19.92
CA SER A 148 29.02 41.37 21.21
C SER A 148 29.33 39.87 21.13
N ALA A 149 30.19 39.41 22.03
CA ALA A 149 30.31 38.04 22.52
C ALA A 149 30.28 38.11 24.08
N PRO A 150 30.27 37.03 24.89
CA PRO A 150 30.17 35.57 24.66
C PRO A 150 29.11 34.95 25.69
N PRO A 151 29.14 33.71 26.26
CA PRO A 151 30.21 32.71 26.45
C PRO A 151 29.93 31.26 26.03
N ALA A 152 31.01 30.50 26.12
CA ALA A 152 31.28 29.12 25.72
C ALA A 152 30.83 28.06 26.73
N GLY A 153 30.84 26.79 26.29
CA GLY A 153 30.99 25.63 27.17
C GLY A 153 30.63 24.30 26.49
N GLY A 154 31.62 23.50 26.12
CA GLY A 154 31.41 22.15 25.59
C GLY A 154 32.59 21.59 24.81
N THR A 155 33.66 21.25 25.52
CA THR A 155 34.93 20.67 25.04
C THR A 155 34.81 19.31 24.34
N ARG A 156 35.48 19.22 23.18
CA ARG A 156 36.42 18.18 22.71
C ARG A 156 36.01 16.71 22.83
N SER A 157 35.94 16.04 21.68
CA SER A 157 36.82 14.91 21.35
C SER A 157 36.88 14.73 19.83
N SER A 158 37.90 15.31 19.20
CA SER A 158 38.49 14.79 17.98
C SER A 158 39.48 13.71 18.40
N GLU A 159 39.24 12.46 18.01
CA GLU A 159 40.15 11.31 17.87
C GLU A 159 39.24 10.09 17.69
N SER A 160 39.23 9.36 16.58
CA SER A 160 40.40 8.63 16.08
C SER A 160 40.26 8.35 14.58
N ALA A 161 41.27 8.76 13.82
CA ALA A 161 41.61 8.15 12.54
C ALA A 161 42.29 6.82 12.83
N GLY A 162 41.80 5.70 12.28
CA GLY A 162 42.49 4.42 12.48
C GLY A 162 41.76 3.13 12.19
N SER A 163 40.98 3.04 11.11
CA SER A 163 40.91 1.80 10.32
C SER A 163 40.39 2.16 8.95
N ALA A 164 41.29 2.18 7.97
CA ALA A 164 40.90 2.03 6.58
C ALA A 164 40.35 0.60 6.42
N GLY A 165 39.12 0.41 6.86
CA GLY A 165 38.33 -0.78 6.57
C GLY A 165 37.96 -0.72 5.09
N ASP A 166 38.12 -1.86 4.42
CA ASP A 166 37.72 -2.13 3.04
C ASP A 166 36.19 -2.16 2.89
N GLY A 167 35.50 -1.13 3.40
CA GLY A 167 34.06 -1.04 3.49
C GLY A 167 33.53 0.33 3.07
N PRO A 168 32.24 0.42 2.69
CA PRO A 168 31.65 1.67 2.22
C PRO A 168 31.71 2.76 3.29
N ARG A 169 32.09 3.97 2.88
CA ARG A 169 32.12 5.16 3.74
C ARG A 169 30.69 5.55 4.13
N THR A 170 30.44 5.74 5.42
CA THR A 170 29.16 6.29 5.89
C THR A 170 29.03 7.76 5.52
N VAL A 171 27.90 8.13 4.91
CA VAL A 171 27.55 9.50 4.55
C VAL A 171 26.17 9.88 5.11
N PRO A 172 25.86 11.18 5.28
CA PRO A 172 24.52 11.64 5.63
C PRO A 172 23.45 11.07 4.70
N ALA A 173 22.30 10.66 5.24
CA ALA A 173 21.16 10.12 4.50
C ALA A 173 20.83 10.95 3.26
N ALA A 174 20.71 12.27 3.44
CA ALA A 174 20.30 13.23 2.41
C ALA A 174 21.18 13.20 1.14
N GLU A 175 22.42 12.70 1.23
CA GLU A 175 23.29 12.54 0.07
C GLU A 175 22.87 11.39 -0.84
N LEU A 176 22.33 10.30 -0.28
CA LEU A 176 21.92 9.11 -1.06
C LEU A 176 20.41 9.00 -1.23
N LEU A 177 19.64 9.40 -0.21
CA LEU A 177 18.18 9.30 -0.23
C LEU A 177 17.47 10.28 0.70
N TRP A 178 16.17 10.37 0.50
CA TRP A 178 15.21 10.78 1.50
C TRP A 178 14.11 9.72 1.54
N ALA A 179 13.44 9.57 2.67
CA ALA A 179 12.23 8.76 2.73
C ALA A 179 11.16 9.43 3.60
N ASP A 180 9.95 8.92 3.51
CA ASP A 180 8.78 9.40 4.28
C ASP A 180 7.73 8.29 4.40
N GLY A 181 7.15 8.18 5.60
CA GLY A 181 6.13 7.20 5.93
C GLY A 181 4.76 7.84 6.03
N ALA A 182 3.76 7.28 5.36
CA ALA A 182 2.38 7.75 5.41
C ALA A 182 1.41 6.57 5.47
N VAL A 183 0.29 6.75 6.17
CA VAL A 183 -0.85 5.83 6.06
C VAL A 183 -1.71 6.25 4.87
N ASP A 184 -2.15 5.27 4.09
CA ASP A 184 -2.93 5.49 2.87
C ASP A 184 -4.34 6.01 3.20
N ALA A 185 -4.89 6.85 2.33
CA ALA A 185 -6.22 7.42 2.50
C ALA A 185 -7.34 6.46 2.10
N ASP A 186 -7.01 5.41 1.32
CA ASP A 186 -7.95 4.40 0.83
C ASP A 186 -8.18 3.24 1.83
N ASP A 187 -7.84 3.45 3.10
CA ASP A 187 -8.12 2.57 4.22
C ASP A 187 -9.63 2.37 4.46
N ASN A 188 -9.99 1.27 5.12
CA ASN A 188 -11.36 1.02 5.57
C ASN A 188 -11.39 0.56 7.02
N ALA A 189 -12.59 0.31 7.55
CA ALA A 189 -12.78 0.02 8.97
C ALA A 189 -12.05 -1.23 9.49
N PHE A 190 -11.51 -2.11 8.63
CA PHE A 190 -10.88 -3.36 9.05
C PHE A 190 -9.52 -3.61 8.38
N TRP A 191 -9.09 -2.72 7.50
CA TRP A 191 -7.90 -2.91 6.69
C TRP A 191 -7.28 -1.57 6.34
N SER A 192 -5.95 -1.53 6.43
CA SER A 192 -5.14 -0.37 6.12
C SER A 192 -3.93 -0.73 5.27
N GLN A 193 -3.42 0.29 4.59
CA GLN A 193 -2.12 0.26 3.94
C GLN A 193 -1.22 1.36 4.50
N SER A 194 -0.03 0.97 4.96
CA SER A 194 1.03 1.93 5.29
C SER A 194 2.07 1.93 4.18
N THR A 195 2.53 3.11 3.79
CA THR A 195 3.45 3.31 2.66
C THR A 195 4.71 4.03 3.11
N VAL A 196 5.87 3.57 2.62
CA VAL A 196 7.14 4.30 2.66
C VAL A 196 7.51 4.73 1.25
N THR A 197 7.64 6.02 1.04
CA THR A 197 8.19 6.60 -0.19
C THR A 197 9.68 6.81 0.00
N VAL A 198 10.50 6.25 -0.89
CA VAL A 198 11.97 6.40 -0.91
C VAL A 198 12.38 7.15 -2.16
N LYS A 199 13.05 8.29 -2.00
CA LYS A 199 13.63 9.06 -3.08
C LYS A 199 15.14 8.84 -3.15
N ALA A 200 15.57 7.91 -4.00
CA ALA A 200 16.97 7.67 -4.30
C ALA A 200 17.54 8.81 -5.16
N ARG A 201 18.68 9.38 -4.74
CA ARG A 201 19.35 10.49 -5.43
C ARG A 201 20.17 10.03 -6.64
N GLU A 202 20.60 8.78 -6.59
CA GLU A 202 21.43 8.11 -7.58
C GLU A 202 21.12 6.60 -7.53
N PRO A 203 21.61 5.79 -8.49
CA PRO A 203 21.40 4.35 -8.46
C PRO A 203 21.99 3.71 -7.20
N LEU A 204 21.19 2.91 -6.49
CA LEU A 204 21.61 2.22 -5.26
C LEU A 204 21.85 0.73 -5.54
N THR A 205 22.99 0.22 -5.10
CA THR A 205 23.36 -1.21 -5.22
C THR A 205 23.02 -2.02 -3.98
N ALA A 206 22.62 -1.35 -2.89
CA ALA A 206 22.03 -1.96 -1.70
C ALA A 206 20.87 -1.10 -1.22
N LEU A 207 19.76 -1.74 -0.86
CA LEU A 207 18.62 -1.08 -0.23
C LEU A 207 17.94 -2.06 0.73
N THR A 208 17.73 -1.63 1.97
CA THR A 208 16.86 -2.29 2.94
C THR A 208 15.85 -1.27 3.44
N VAL A 209 14.56 -1.57 3.29
CA VAL A 209 13.46 -0.79 3.85
C VAL A 209 12.82 -1.62 4.95
N GLU A 210 12.74 -1.08 6.15
CA GLU A 210 12.05 -1.67 7.28
C GLU A 210 10.87 -0.77 7.68
N MET A 211 9.72 -1.38 7.88
CA MET A 211 8.50 -0.72 8.35
C MET A 211 7.96 -1.51 9.54
N ARG A 212 7.92 -0.84 10.70
CA ARG A 212 7.35 -1.37 11.93
C ARG A 212 5.96 -0.79 12.12
N LEU A 213 4.98 -1.67 12.22
CA LEU A 213 3.64 -1.35 12.65
C LEU A 213 3.53 -1.61 14.15
N SER A 214 3.02 -0.62 14.87
CA SER A 214 2.69 -0.74 16.30
C SER A 214 1.60 -1.79 16.52
N ALA A 215 1.57 -2.38 17.71
CA ALA A 215 0.56 -3.37 18.09
C ALA A 215 -0.86 -2.81 18.23
N ALA A 216 -1.03 -1.48 18.14
CA ALA A 216 -2.32 -0.82 18.28
C ALA A 216 -3.30 -1.28 17.18
N GLY A 217 -4.44 -1.82 17.59
CA GLY A 217 -5.43 -2.37 16.65
C GLY A 217 -5.04 -3.73 16.08
N HIS A 218 -4.06 -4.43 16.68
CA HIS A 218 -3.68 -5.81 16.37
C HIS A 218 -3.48 -6.07 14.86
N PRO A 219 -2.46 -5.46 14.25
CA PRO A 219 -2.24 -5.59 12.81
C PRO A 219 -1.96 -7.04 12.43
N ALA A 220 -2.61 -7.51 11.37
CA ALA A 220 -2.41 -8.84 10.79
C ALA A 220 -1.97 -8.71 9.32
N ASP A 221 -0.90 -9.41 8.94
CA ASP A 221 -0.39 -9.36 7.56
C ASP A 221 -1.44 -9.79 6.54
N THR A 222 -1.63 -8.97 5.51
CA THR A 222 -2.46 -9.29 4.35
C THR A 222 -1.69 -9.16 3.03
N GLY A 223 -0.43 -8.74 3.09
CA GLY A 223 0.44 -8.67 1.93
C GLY A 223 1.34 -7.43 1.91
N ASN A 224 2.06 -7.29 0.80
CA ASN A 224 2.91 -6.14 0.52
C ASN A 224 2.95 -5.83 -0.97
N TRP A 225 3.27 -4.60 -1.31
CA TRP A 225 3.48 -4.14 -2.68
C TRP A 225 4.68 -3.20 -2.76
N ARG A 226 5.25 -3.03 -3.96
CA ARG A 226 6.27 -2.02 -4.25
C ARG A 226 6.21 -1.57 -5.70
N SER A 227 6.76 -0.40 -6.00
CA SER A 227 6.91 0.10 -7.37
C SER A 227 8.04 -0.57 -8.16
N LEU A 228 9.02 -1.14 -7.46
CA LEU A 228 10.17 -1.84 -8.06
C LEU A 228 9.86 -3.31 -8.39
N PRO A 229 10.60 -3.97 -9.31
CA PRO A 229 10.38 -5.37 -9.65
C PRO A 229 10.44 -6.27 -8.41
N ALA A 230 9.42 -7.11 -8.21
CA ALA A 230 9.32 -7.94 -7.01
C ALA A 230 10.43 -8.98 -6.94
N GLU A 231 10.92 -9.47 -8.09
CA GLU A 231 11.99 -10.46 -8.19
C GLU A 231 13.34 -9.95 -7.67
N ASP A 232 13.54 -8.63 -7.62
CA ASP A 232 14.80 -8.02 -7.22
C ASP A 232 14.99 -7.95 -5.71
N PHE A 233 13.99 -8.34 -4.92
CA PHE A 233 13.99 -8.15 -3.48
C PHE A 233 13.53 -9.40 -2.73
N ASP A 234 14.15 -9.65 -1.58
CA ASP A 234 13.61 -10.55 -0.57
C ASP A 234 12.69 -9.79 0.38
N VAL A 235 11.60 -10.41 0.81
CA VAL A 235 10.65 -9.83 1.76
C VAL A 235 10.46 -10.74 2.95
N THR A 236 10.53 -10.17 4.14
CA THR A 236 10.15 -10.86 5.37
C THR A 236 9.14 -10.04 6.13
N VAL A 237 8.05 -10.68 6.55
CA VAL A 237 7.08 -10.12 7.49
C VAL A 237 7.20 -10.92 8.78
N ARG A 238 7.40 -10.25 9.90
CA ARG A 238 7.60 -10.89 11.20
C ARG A 238 6.69 -10.27 12.27
N PRO A 239 5.94 -11.08 13.03
CA PRO A 239 5.33 -10.59 14.25
C PRO A 239 6.44 -10.17 15.23
N GLN A 240 6.15 -9.12 15.98
CA GLN A 240 7.01 -8.61 17.05
C GLN A 240 6.47 -9.08 18.41
N ASP A 241 7.34 -9.12 19.43
CA ASP A 241 6.98 -9.59 20.77
C ASP A 241 5.88 -8.73 21.43
N ASP A 242 5.75 -7.48 21.02
CA ASP A 242 4.72 -6.54 21.48
C ASP A 242 3.37 -6.71 20.76
N GLY A 243 3.28 -7.61 19.78
CA GLY A 243 2.09 -7.82 18.95
C GLY A 243 2.03 -6.94 17.68
N GLY A 244 3.08 -6.19 17.38
CA GLY A 244 3.23 -5.45 16.13
C GLY A 244 3.69 -6.32 14.96
N LEU A 245 3.92 -5.71 13.80
CA LEU A 245 4.49 -6.34 12.61
C LEU A 245 5.74 -5.59 12.14
N LEU A 246 6.74 -6.31 11.64
CA LEU A 246 7.88 -5.76 10.92
C LEU A 246 7.90 -6.29 9.51
N TYR A 247 7.69 -5.40 8.55
CA TYR A 247 7.93 -5.65 7.14
C TYR A 247 9.35 -5.23 6.81
N ARG A 248 10.06 -6.08 6.07
CA ARG A 248 11.41 -5.79 5.58
C ARG A 248 11.54 -6.20 4.13
N TRP A 249 11.93 -5.25 3.29
CA TRP A 249 12.31 -5.46 1.90
C TRP A 249 13.80 -5.27 1.76
N THR A 250 14.51 -6.27 1.23
CA THR A 250 15.96 -6.23 1.03
C THR A 250 16.29 -6.48 -0.42
N LEU A 251 17.02 -5.56 -1.06
CA LEU A 251 17.49 -5.70 -2.43
C LEU A 251 18.46 -6.88 -2.53
N LYS A 252 18.23 -7.76 -3.50
CA LYS A 252 19.09 -8.91 -3.73
C LYS A 252 20.46 -8.47 -4.29
N PRO A 253 21.53 -9.23 -4.00
CA PRO A 253 22.85 -8.96 -4.57
C PRO A 253 22.83 -8.88 -6.10
N GLY A 254 23.57 -7.92 -6.66
CA GLY A 254 23.68 -7.71 -8.11
C GLY A 254 22.48 -6.99 -8.74
N ARG A 255 21.47 -6.59 -7.95
CA ARG A 255 20.37 -5.73 -8.40
C ARG A 255 20.67 -4.26 -8.12
N THR A 256 19.91 -3.38 -8.74
CA THR A 256 20.09 -1.93 -8.61
C THR A 256 18.74 -1.25 -8.56
N VAL A 257 18.58 -0.34 -7.60
CA VAL A 257 17.43 0.56 -7.53
C VAL A 257 17.77 1.80 -8.34
N PRO A 258 16.98 2.16 -9.37
CA PRO A 258 17.22 3.37 -10.14
C PRO A 258 17.14 4.63 -9.27
N ALA A 259 17.80 5.71 -9.69
CA ALA A 259 17.52 7.03 -9.12
C ALA A 259 16.05 7.40 -9.36
N GLY A 260 15.44 8.12 -8.42
CA GLY A 260 14.04 8.51 -8.50
C GLY A 260 13.24 8.12 -7.27
N GLU A 261 11.92 8.18 -7.40
CA GLU A 261 10.97 7.90 -6.34
C GLU A 261 10.44 6.47 -6.46
N HIS A 262 10.47 5.75 -5.34
CA HIS A 262 10.02 4.37 -5.24
C HIS A 262 9.16 4.21 -4.00
N VAL A 263 8.19 3.30 -4.07
CA VAL A 263 7.18 3.13 -3.04
C VAL A 263 7.20 1.69 -2.55
N PHE A 264 7.08 1.52 -1.23
CA PHE A 264 6.94 0.23 -0.55
C PHE A 264 5.71 0.29 0.36
N ALA A 265 4.84 -0.71 0.28
CA ALA A 265 3.57 -0.72 0.99
C ALA A 265 3.41 -2.01 1.81
N ALA A 266 3.07 -1.85 3.10
CA ALA A 266 2.58 -2.91 3.96
C ALA A 266 1.06 -2.87 3.99
N GLN A 267 0.43 -4.01 3.76
CA GLN A 267 -1.03 -4.15 3.74
C GLN A 267 -1.43 -5.05 4.90
N TYR A 268 -2.34 -4.60 5.76
CA TYR A 268 -2.69 -5.33 6.97
C TYR A 268 -4.14 -5.13 7.37
N GLY A 269 -4.74 -6.18 7.92
CA GLY A 269 -5.99 -6.10 8.65
C GLY A 269 -5.75 -5.53 10.04
N HIS A 270 -6.77 -4.93 10.63
CA HIS A 270 -6.76 -4.45 12.02
C HIS A 270 -8.16 -4.55 12.64
N ASP A 271 -8.24 -4.37 13.96
CA ASP A 271 -9.50 -4.26 14.68
C ASP A 271 -10.42 -3.20 14.07
N ALA A 272 -11.73 -3.41 14.20
CA ALA A 272 -12.73 -2.52 13.64
C ALA A 272 -12.55 -1.06 14.10
N GLY A 273 -12.39 -0.12 13.17
CA GLY A 273 -12.28 1.31 13.46
C GLY A 273 -11.32 2.06 12.54
N GLU A 274 -11.01 3.29 12.92
CA GLU A 274 -9.93 4.07 12.29
C GLU A 274 -8.58 3.53 12.75
N ARG A 275 -7.64 3.39 11.81
CA ARG A 275 -6.29 2.91 12.11
C ARG A 275 -5.51 3.96 12.91
N ASN A 276 -4.97 3.56 14.05
CA ASN A 276 -4.10 4.40 14.87
C ASN A 276 -2.61 4.12 14.58
N ALA A 277 -2.03 4.86 13.63
CA ALA A 277 -0.63 4.72 13.23
C ALA A 277 0.40 5.20 14.26
N ARG A 278 -0.04 5.71 15.43
CA ARG A 278 0.88 6.25 16.43
C ARG A 278 1.85 5.17 16.91
N GLY A 279 3.14 5.44 16.72
CA GLY A 279 4.21 4.50 17.09
C GLY A 279 4.63 3.56 15.97
N ASP A 280 4.02 3.68 14.78
CA ASP A 280 4.58 3.11 13.57
C ASP A 280 5.87 3.86 13.21
N ALA A 281 6.85 3.14 12.65
CA ALA A 281 8.15 3.69 12.31
C ALA A 281 8.69 3.06 11.04
N CYS A 282 9.54 3.78 10.32
CA CYS A 282 10.26 3.26 9.18
C CYS A 282 11.75 3.60 9.23
N SER A 283 12.57 2.71 8.70
CA SER A 283 13.99 2.94 8.48
C SER A 283 14.40 2.46 7.09
N VAL A 284 15.37 3.15 6.51
CA VAL A 284 15.88 2.87 5.17
C VAL A 284 17.39 2.90 5.21
N ARG A 285 18.03 1.78 4.93
CA ARG A 285 19.47 1.70 4.68
C ARG A 285 19.72 1.61 3.19
N ALA A 286 20.61 2.44 2.68
CA ALA A 286 21.02 2.42 1.29
C ALA A 286 22.54 2.36 1.15
N GLY A 287 22.99 1.84 0.02
CA GLY A 287 24.40 1.86 -0.33
C GLY A 287 24.64 1.91 -1.84
N THR A 288 25.78 2.51 -2.17
CA THR A 288 26.47 2.37 -3.46
C THR A 288 27.70 1.48 -3.26
N GLN A 289 28.58 1.42 -4.25
CA GLN A 289 29.83 0.67 -4.16
C GLN A 289 30.76 1.19 -3.03
N ASP A 290 30.77 2.49 -2.81
CA ASP A 290 31.73 3.20 -1.96
C ASP A 290 31.09 3.95 -0.78
N ARG A 291 29.77 4.14 -0.79
CA ARG A 291 29.04 4.89 0.24
C ARG A 291 27.87 4.10 0.80
N GLN A 292 27.53 4.39 2.04
CA GLN A 292 26.31 3.92 2.69
C GLN A 292 25.68 5.01 3.53
N ALA A 293 24.35 4.97 3.65
CA ALA A 293 23.59 5.89 4.48
C ALA A 293 22.37 5.20 5.09
N GLU A 294 21.90 5.76 6.20
CA GLU A 294 20.72 5.28 6.91
C GLU A 294 19.80 6.45 7.23
N TRP A 295 18.51 6.27 6.96
CA TRP A 295 17.45 7.21 7.26
C TRP A 295 16.43 6.52 8.18
N ALA A 296 15.85 7.27 9.12
CA ALA A 296 14.76 6.79 9.97
C ALA A 296 13.74 7.90 10.18
N GLY A 297 12.47 7.52 10.30
CA GLY A 297 11.35 8.42 10.54
C GLY A 297 10.11 7.68 11.05
N ASP A 298 9.11 8.46 11.39
CA ASP A 298 7.79 8.04 11.84
C ASP A 298 6.75 8.15 10.71
N PHE A 299 5.53 7.67 10.98
CA PHE A 299 4.39 7.82 10.09
C PHE A 299 3.57 9.04 10.49
N ALA A 300 3.20 9.85 9.50
CA ALA A 300 2.29 10.98 9.65
C ALA A 300 0.81 10.58 9.51
#